data_AF-A0A2V5L578-F1
#
_entry.id   AF-A0A2V5L578-F1
#
_cell.length_a   1.000
_cell.length_b   1.000
_cell.length_c   1.000
_cell.angle_alpha   90.00
_cell.angle_beta   90.00
_cell.angle_gamma   90.00
#
_symmetry.space_group_name_H-M   'P 1'
#
loop_
_entity.id
_entity.type
_entity.pdbx_description
1 polymer ?
#
loop_
_entity_poly.entity_id
_entity_poly.type
_entity_poly.pdbx_seq_one_letter_code
_entity_poly.pdbx_strand_id
1 'polypeptide(L)'
;TATQLDFCNIQKMATAAGLKNGQTNKPYSVAQISNLIGSEQVAPIDVATAYATFASGGVRCEPIALTSITDSTGKSYQVPGANCQRTMTQEVAAGVTYALHYMLTNGSGYAIPLNDKDTAFAKTGTTDWNVETWTVGANSGMSTASWFGSYQGNGDQWHNQDITINGVYYPSIDGNQLAGSQWAAVMNAAAGSYAPAPLTAPPAAMLSQTAPLVAGSNDPMAGSGVPAPPVQQPNTGDAQTQAPAAPTQAPATQAPATQAPVTPKAPVTKGEPVKKKG
;
A
#
# COMPACT_ATOMS: atom_id res chain seq x y z
N THR A 1 10.77 -11.96 -12.83
CA THR A 1 9.57 -11.25 -12.29
C THR A 1 8.32 -11.93 -12.83
N ALA A 2 7.11 -11.62 -12.33
CA ALA A 2 5.91 -12.47 -12.38
C ALA A 2 5.58 -13.22 -13.71
N THR A 3 6.07 -12.76 -14.87
CA THR A 3 6.01 -13.48 -16.14
C THR A 3 6.75 -14.82 -16.17
N GLN A 4 7.77 -15.02 -15.31
CA GLN A 4 8.54 -16.27 -15.15
C GLN A 4 7.88 -17.30 -14.23
N LEU A 5 6.84 -16.91 -13.51
CA LEU A 5 6.19 -17.76 -12.52
C LEU A 5 4.86 -18.23 -13.07
N ASP A 6 4.56 -19.52 -12.90
CA ASP A 6 3.21 -20.04 -13.06
C ASP A 6 2.28 -19.26 -12.13
N PHE A 7 1.27 -18.59 -12.70
CA PHE A 7 0.30 -17.79 -11.95
C PHE A 7 -0.39 -18.64 -10.89
N CYS A 8 -0.56 -19.95 -11.14
CA CYS A 8 -1.08 -20.87 -10.14
C CYS A 8 -0.19 -20.93 -8.89
N ASN A 9 1.14 -20.82 -9.03
CA ASN A 9 2.05 -20.81 -7.89
C ASN A 9 1.97 -19.51 -7.10
N ILE A 10 1.79 -18.36 -7.76
CA ILE A 10 1.53 -17.08 -7.08
C ILE A 10 0.23 -17.19 -6.27
N GLN A 11 -0.83 -17.71 -6.87
CA GLN A 11 -2.12 -17.91 -6.19
C GLN A 11 -2.00 -18.84 -4.98
N LYS A 12 -1.30 -19.96 -5.15
CA LYS A 12 -1.05 -20.94 -4.07
C LYS A 12 -0.28 -20.29 -2.94
N MET A 13 0.73 -19.49 -3.23
CA MET A 13 1.51 -18.78 -2.21
C MET A 13 0.68 -17.72 -1.48
N ALA A 14 -0.12 -16.93 -2.19
CA ALA A 14 -1.05 -15.97 -1.56
C ALA A 14 -2.04 -16.68 -0.63
N THR A 15 -2.64 -17.77 -1.09
CA THR A 15 -3.56 -18.60 -0.31
C THR A 15 -2.86 -19.25 0.90
N ALA A 16 -1.65 -19.78 0.70
CA ALA A 16 -0.83 -20.38 1.75
C ALA A 16 -0.45 -19.37 2.83
N ALA A 17 -0.17 -18.12 2.46
CA ALA A 17 0.08 -17.05 3.43
C ALA A 17 -1.18 -16.70 4.24
N GLY A 18 -2.37 -16.84 3.65
CA GLY A 18 -3.66 -16.56 4.32
C GLY A 18 -4.56 -15.60 3.58
N LEU A 19 -4.16 -15.11 2.40
CA LEU A 19 -4.99 -14.22 1.61
C LEU A 19 -6.19 -14.95 1.01
N LYS A 20 -7.32 -14.27 1.06
CA LYS A 20 -8.59 -14.64 0.44
C LYS A 20 -9.33 -13.37 0.05
N ASN A 21 -10.31 -13.52 -0.82
CA ASN A 21 -11.21 -12.43 -1.18
C ASN A 21 -12.01 -11.98 0.06
N GLY A 22 -11.90 -10.71 0.42
CA GLY A 22 -12.50 -10.15 1.63
C GLY A 22 -14.04 -10.11 1.63
N GLN A 23 -14.67 -10.16 0.45
CA GLN A 23 -16.14 -10.18 0.34
C GLN A 23 -16.71 -11.60 0.32
N THR A 24 -16.09 -12.50 -0.46
CA THR A 24 -16.65 -13.82 -0.76
C THR A 24 -16.00 -14.95 0.05
N ASN A 25 -14.91 -14.68 0.76
CA ASN A 25 -14.07 -15.66 1.43
C ASN A 25 -13.49 -16.76 0.50
N LYS A 26 -13.58 -16.58 -0.82
CA LYS A 26 -12.98 -17.49 -1.80
C LYS A 26 -11.46 -17.28 -1.87
N PRO A 27 -10.69 -18.28 -2.33
CA PRO A 27 -9.27 -18.11 -2.56
C PRO A 27 -8.98 -16.87 -3.41
N TYR A 28 -7.90 -16.17 -3.09
CA TYR A 28 -7.39 -15.07 -3.91
C TYR A 28 -7.21 -15.56 -5.35
N SER A 29 -7.67 -14.81 -6.33
CA SER A 29 -7.67 -15.19 -7.74
C SER A 29 -6.68 -14.32 -8.50
N VAL A 30 -5.72 -14.95 -9.18
CA VAL A 30 -4.84 -14.26 -10.15
C VAL A 30 -5.25 -14.53 -11.59
N ALA A 31 -6.51 -14.94 -11.81
CA ALA A 31 -7.04 -15.17 -13.15
C ALA A 31 -7.10 -13.89 -14.00
N GLN A 32 -7.14 -12.72 -13.36
CA GLN A 32 -6.96 -11.42 -14.01
C GLN A 32 -5.56 -10.89 -13.72
N ILE A 33 -4.86 -10.43 -14.76
CA ILE A 33 -3.47 -9.95 -14.66
C ILE A 33 -3.35 -8.77 -13.69
N SER A 34 -4.36 -7.90 -13.63
CA SER A 34 -4.43 -6.78 -12.69
C SER A 34 -4.37 -7.22 -11.22
N ASN A 35 -4.80 -8.44 -10.89
CA ASN A 35 -4.73 -8.91 -9.51
C ASN A 35 -3.27 -9.14 -9.05
N LEU A 36 -2.31 -9.28 -9.97
CA LEU A 36 -0.88 -9.31 -9.58
C LEU A 36 -0.39 -8.02 -8.92
N ILE A 37 -1.08 -6.90 -9.16
CA ILE A 37 -0.78 -5.60 -8.54
C ILE A 37 -1.76 -5.24 -7.41
N GLY A 38 -2.62 -6.18 -6.98
CA GLY A 38 -3.47 -6.00 -5.81
C GLY A 38 -4.87 -5.44 -6.10
N SER A 39 -5.43 -5.64 -7.29
CA SER A 39 -6.79 -5.17 -7.62
C SER A 39 -7.94 -5.96 -6.95
N GLU A 40 -7.64 -7.08 -6.29
CA GLU A 40 -8.65 -7.87 -5.59
C GLU A 40 -8.87 -7.37 -4.16
N GLN A 41 -10.13 -7.34 -3.73
CA GLN A 41 -10.50 -6.91 -2.38
C GLN A 41 -10.05 -7.91 -1.32
N VAL A 42 -9.34 -7.44 -0.32
CA VAL A 42 -8.84 -8.22 0.82
C VAL A 42 -9.16 -7.52 2.13
N ALA A 43 -9.43 -8.30 3.19
CA ALA A 43 -9.63 -7.73 4.52
C ALA A 43 -8.28 -7.41 5.17
N PRO A 44 -8.11 -6.27 5.89
CA PRO A 44 -6.86 -5.95 6.59
C PRO A 44 -6.35 -7.08 7.49
N ILE A 45 -7.25 -7.81 8.16
CA ILE A 45 -6.90 -8.94 9.03
C ILE A 45 -6.28 -10.11 8.25
N ASP A 46 -6.71 -10.35 7.01
CA ASP A 46 -6.14 -11.41 6.17
C ASP A 46 -4.73 -11.02 5.68
N VAL A 47 -4.51 -9.74 5.36
CA VAL A 47 -3.18 -9.25 4.99
C VAL A 47 -2.23 -9.28 6.21
N ALA A 48 -2.72 -8.87 7.39
CA ALA A 48 -1.95 -9.00 8.64
C ALA A 48 -1.62 -10.48 8.94
N THR A 49 -2.57 -11.40 8.70
CA THR A 49 -2.34 -12.84 8.84
C THR A 49 -1.27 -13.34 7.87
N ALA A 50 -1.27 -12.87 6.61
CA ALA A 50 -0.22 -13.21 5.64
C ALA A 50 1.17 -12.81 6.12
N TYR A 51 1.32 -11.59 6.67
CA TYR A 51 2.59 -11.12 7.20
C TYR A 51 2.99 -11.82 8.50
N ALA A 52 2.02 -12.20 9.34
CA ALA A 52 2.27 -13.04 10.51
C ALA A 52 2.79 -14.42 10.09
N THR A 53 2.26 -15.01 9.01
CA THR A 53 2.76 -16.28 8.46
C THR A 53 4.22 -16.17 8.04
N PHE A 54 4.63 -15.07 7.40
CA PHE A 54 6.03 -14.83 7.05
C PHE A 54 6.90 -14.67 8.30
N ALA A 55 6.46 -13.87 9.27
CA ALA A 55 7.15 -13.66 10.55
C ALA A 55 7.33 -14.96 11.35
N SER A 56 6.37 -15.88 11.24
CA SER A 56 6.36 -17.18 11.91
C SER A 56 7.18 -18.25 11.18
N GLY A 57 8.01 -17.86 10.22
CA GLY A 57 8.80 -18.80 9.41
C GLY A 57 7.93 -19.75 8.59
N GLY A 58 6.73 -19.32 8.20
CA GLY A 58 5.81 -20.07 7.33
C GLY A 58 4.70 -20.86 8.02
N VAL A 59 4.48 -20.66 9.31
CA VAL A 59 3.33 -21.20 10.04
C VAL A 59 2.19 -20.19 10.01
N ARG A 60 1.05 -20.58 9.43
CA ARG A 60 -0.17 -19.77 9.41
C ARG A 60 -1.08 -20.21 10.54
N CYS A 61 -1.58 -19.27 11.31
CA CYS A 61 -2.62 -19.47 12.31
C CYS A 61 -3.88 -18.67 11.94
N GLU A 62 -5.05 -19.19 12.26
CA GLU A 62 -6.31 -18.47 12.17
C GLU A 62 -6.40 -17.40 13.28
N PRO A 63 -6.83 -16.16 12.96
CA PRO A 63 -6.94 -15.10 13.95
C PRO A 63 -8.07 -15.41 14.96
N ILE A 64 -7.79 -15.23 16.24
CA ILE A 64 -8.75 -15.39 17.34
C ILE A 64 -8.85 -14.08 18.12
N ALA A 65 -10.07 -13.61 18.33
CA ALA A 65 -10.35 -12.41 19.13
C ALA A 65 -10.65 -12.70 20.62
N LEU A 66 -10.86 -13.97 20.98
CA LEU A 66 -11.24 -14.39 22.32
C LEU A 66 -10.02 -14.85 23.12
N THR A 67 -9.87 -14.35 24.35
CA THR A 67 -8.83 -14.81 25.30
C THR A 67 -9.38 -15.74 26.38
N SER A 68 -10.66 -15.58 26.73
CA SER A 68 -11.38 -16.45 27.67
C SER A 68 -12.89 -16.31 27.45
N ILE A 69 -13.65 -17.33 27.85
CA ILE A 69 -15.12 -17.31 27.88
C ILE A 69 -15.55 -17.78 29.27
N THR A 70 -16.36 -16.99 29.97
CA THR A 70 -16.90 -17.34 31.29
C THR A 70 -18.36 -16.91 31.36
N ASP A 71 -19.25 -17.78 31.85
CA ASP A 71 -20.68 -17.46 32.00
C ASP A 71 -20.99 -16.76 33.34
N SER A 72 -22.27 -16.39 33.53
CA SER A 72 -22.75 -15.73 34.74
C SER A 72 -22.69 -16.59 36.01
N THR A 73 -22.49 -17.90 35.88
CA THR A 73 -22.31 -18.83 37.01
C THR A 73 -20.84 -18.97 37.42
N GLY A 74 -19.92 -18.36 36.66
CA GLY A 74 -18.47 -18.49 36.86
C GLY A 74 -17.86 -19.71 36.16
N LYS A 75 -18.61 -20.41 35.31
CA LYS A 75 -18.08 -21.55 34.54
C LYS A 75 -17.29 -21.04 33.34
N SER A 76 -16.05 -21.50 33.21
CA SER A 76 -15.21 -21.21 32.04
C SER A 76 -15.45 -22.19 30.89
N TYR A 77 -15.36 -21.67 29.67
CA TYR A 77 -15.48 -22.43 28.42
C TYR A 77 -14.19 -22.33 27.62
N GLN A 78 -13.90 -23.36 26.83
CA GLN A 78 -12.73 -23.35 25.96
C GLN A 78 -12.92 -22.37 24.81
N VAL A 79 -11.87 -21.59 24.56
CA VAL A 79 -11.73 -20.80 23.34
C VAL A 79 -11.26 -21.74 22.21
N PRO A 80 -11.83 -21.66 20.99
CA PRO A 80 -11.33 -22.41 19.85
C PRO A 80 -9.84 -22.15 19.61
N GLY A 81 -9.07 -23.19 19.30
CA GLY A 81 -7.64 -23.06 19.00
C GLY A 81 -7.38 -22.40 17.64
N ALA A 82 -6.19 -21.85 17.44
CA ALA A 82 -5.83 -21.03 16.26
C ALA A 82 -5.55 -21.82 14.98
N ASN A 83 -5.87 -23.12 14.93
CA ASN A 83 -5.63 -24.02 13.78
C ASN A 83 -4.27 -23.78 13.06
N CYS A 84 -3.19 -23.66 13.83
CA CYS A 84 -1.87 -23.33 13.28
C CYS A 84 -1.32 -24.46 12.42
N GLN A 85 -0.91 -24.14 11.18
CA GLN A 85 -0.38 -25.11 10.21
C GLN A 85 0.80 -24.51 9.46
N ARG A 86 1.83 -25.34 9.19
CA ARG A 86 2.91 -24.95 8.28
C ARG A 86 2.39 -24.96 6.85
N THR A 87 2.30 -23.78 6.23
CA THR A 87 1.78 -23.60 4.87
C THR A 87 2.86 -23.21 3.87
N MET A 88 4.04 -22.80 4.35
CA MET A 88 5.24 -22.57 3.54
C MET A 88 6.49 -23.01 4.31
N THR A 89 7.59 -23.24 3.60
CA THR A 89 8.85 -23.61 4.24
C THR A 89 9.49 -22.39 4.92
N GLN A 90 10.36 -22.63 5.90
CA GLN A 90 11.05 -21.57 6.61
C GLN A 90 12.00 -20.80 5.68
N GLU A 91 12.61 -21.49 4.72
CA GLU A 91 13.49 -20.89 3.71
C GLU A 91 12.74 -19.91 2.81
N VAL A 92 11.53 -20.27 2.37
CA VAL A 92 10.69 -19.38 1.56
C VAL A 92 10.26 -18.15 2.37
N ALA A 93 9.82 -18.34 3.62
CA ALA A 93 9.48 -17.23 4.51
C ALA A 93 10.69 -16.31 4.77
N ALA A 94 11.88 -16.87 4.99
CA ALA A 94 13.12 -16.11 5.15
C ALA A 94 13.47 -15.30 3.89
N GLY A 95 13.28 -15.88 2.70
CA GLY A 95 13.48 -15.15 1.44
C GLY A 95 12.51 -13.97 1.27
N VAL A 96 11.23 -14.16 1.62
CA VAL A 96 10.22 -13.11 1.59
C VAL A 96 10.56 -11.99 2.58
N THR A 97 10.82 -12.33 3.84
CA THR A 97 11.14 -11.33 4.88
C THR A 97 12.42 -10.57 4.59
N TYR A 98 13.44 -11.22 4.01
CA TYR A 98 14.66 -10.55 3.54
C TYR A 98 14.37 -9.48 2.47
N ALA A 99 13.58 -9.82 1.45
CA ALA A 99 13.22 -8.88 0.40
C ALA A 99 12.37 -7.70 0.94
N LEU A 100 11.45 -7.98 1.86
CA LEU A 100 10.60 -6.97 2.51
C LEU A 100 11.38 -6.09 3.49
N HIS A 101 12.41 -6.62 4.14
CA HIS A 101 13.31 -5.83 4.97
C HIS A 101 14.08 -4.80 4.14
N TYR A 102 14.63 -5.20 2.98
CA TYR A 102 15.28 -4.27 2.05
C TYR A 102 14.36 -3.12 1.63
N MET A 103 13.08 -3.39 1.39
CA MET A 103 12.13 -2.34 1.06
C MET A 103 11.99 -1.31 2.20
N LEU A 104 12.03 -1.75 3.45
CA LEU A 104 11.92 -0.89 4.62
C LEU A 104 13.19 -0.06 4.85
N THR A 105 14.36 -0.59 4.54
CA THR A 105 15.67 0.06 4.79
C THR A 105 16.26 0.80 3.60
N ASN A 106 15.82 0.49 2.38
CA ASN A 106 16.40 1.02 1.14
C ASN A 106 15.35 1.34 0.05
N GLY A 107 14.09 0.97 0.27
CA GLY A 107 13.01 1.12 -0.72
C GLY A 107 11.98 2.18 -0.34
N SER A 108 10.75 1.99 -0.83
CA SER A 108 9.64 2.94 -0.63
C SER A 108 9.27 3.16 0.84
N GLY A 109 9.67 2.25 1.75
CA GLY A 109 9.40 2.34 3.18
C GLY A 109 10.46 3.11 3.97
N TYR A 110 11.53 3.58 3.32
CA TYR A 110 12.68 4.18 4.00
C TYR A 110 12.32 5.31 4.98
N ALA A 111 11.40 6.18 4.57
CA ALA A 111 10.98 7.34 5.35
C ALA A 111 10.01 7.01 6.51
N ILE A 112 9.57 5.75 6.64
CA ILE A 112 8.65 5.34 7.71
C ILE A 112 9.37 5.49 9.08
N PRO A 113 8.76 6.18 10.07
CA PRO A 113 9.40 6.50 11.35
C PRO A 113 9.35 5.32 12.35
N LEU A 114 9.76 4.13 11.93
CA LEU A 114 9.92 2.96 12.79
C LEU A 114 11.26 3.04 13.55
N ASN A 115 11.22 2.78 14.86
CA ASN A 115 12.38 2.87 15.76
C ASN A 115 13.40 1.76 15.53
N ASP A 116 12.93 0.51 15.38
CA ASP A 116 13.77 -0.66 15.12
C ASP A 116 13.40 -1.26 13.76
N LYS A 117 14.15 -0.88 12.72
CA LYS A 117 13.99 -1.44 11.37
C LYS A 117 14.75 -2.75 11.19
N ASP A 118 15.77 -3.03 12.01
CA ASP A 118 16.68 -4.16 11.84
C ASP A 118 15.97 -5.50 12.10
N THR A 119 14.92 -5.49 12.91
CA THR A 119 14.11 -6.68 13.24
C THR A 119 12.77 -6.72 12.52
N ALA A 120 12.49 -5.76 11.63
CA ALA A 120 11.20 -5.60 10.99
C ALA A 120 11.28 -5.69 9.47
N PHE A 121 10.16 -6.04 8.86
CA PHE A 121 9.98 -6.05 7.41
C PHE A 121 8.58 -5.53 7.06
N ALA A 122 8.45 -4.86 5.92
CA ALA A 122 7.18 -4.27 5.52
C ALA A 122 7.05 -4.13 4.00
N LYS A 123 5.84 -3.82 3.55
CA LYS A 123 5.56 -3.34 2.20
C LYS A 123 4.53 -2.22 2.24
N THR A 124 4.73 -1.24 1.38
CA THR A 124 3.78 -0.16 1.07
C THR A 124 2.98 -0.54 -0.16
N GLY A 125 1.72 -0.11 -0.21
CA GLY A 125 0.86 -0.18 -1.39
C GLY A 125 0.18 1.17 -1.61
N THR A 126 -0.04 1.52 -2.86
CA THR A 126 -0.79 2.70 -3.26
C THR A 126 -1.60 2.31 -4.50
N THR A 127 -2.91 2.50 -4.48
CA THR A 127 -3.76 2.28 -5.66
C THR A 127 -3.74 3.50 -6.57
N ASP A 128 -4.31 3.37 -7.77
CA ASP A 128 -4.47 4.48 -8.70
C ASP A 128 -5.10 5.69 -8.02
N TRP A 129 -4.62 6.88 -8.37
CA TRP A 129 -5.03 8.17 -7.79
C TRP A 129 -4.89 8.27 -6.25
N ASN A 130 -4.05 7.41 -5.66
CA ASN A 130 -3.79 7.36 -4.23
C ASN A 130 -5.03 7.10 -3.37
N VAL A 131 -6.11 6.57 -3.96
CA VAL A 131 -7.40 6.39 -3.27
C VAL A 131 -7.23 5.56 -2.00
N GLU A 132 -6.40 4.52 -2.08
CA GLU A 132 -6.06 3.65 -0.97
C GLU A 132 -4.55 3.57 -0.83
N THR A 133 -4.09 3.73 0.39
CA THR A 133 -2.68 3.60 0.77
C THR A 133 -2.56 2.58 1.89
N TRP A 134 -1.56 1.74 1.79
CA TRP A 134 -1.34 0.62 2.69
C TRP A 134 0.11 0.62 3.16
N THR A 135 0.32 0.28 4.43
CA THR A 135 1.58 -0.28 4.90
C THR A 135 1.26 -1.51 5.74
N VAL A 136 1.81 -2.65 5.34
CA VAL A 136 1.68 -3.90 6.09
C VAL A 136 3.07 -4.42 6.38
N GLY A 137 3.30 -4.84 7.61
CA GLY A 137 4.62 -5.25 8.06
C GLY A 137 4.56 -5.95 9.40
N ALA A 138 5.65 -6.62 9.73
CA ALA A 138 5.75 -7.43 10.94
C ALA A 138 7.19 -7.47 11.45
N ASN A 139 7.33 -7.93 12.69
CA ASN A 139 8.53 -8.52 13.25
C ASN A 139 8.15 -9.91 13.81
N SER A 140 9.07 -10.60 14.50
CA SER A 140 8.75 -11.95 15.02
C SER A 140 7.70 -11.97 16.14
N GLY A 141 7.37 -10.81 16.72
CA GLY A 141 6.44 -10.69 17.85
C GLY A 141 5.04 -10.19 17.47
N MET A 142 4.91 -9.43 16.37
CA MET A 142 3.62 -8.89 15.92
C MET A 142 3.58 -8.66 14.41
N SER A 143 2.37 -8.66 13.86
CA SER A 143 2.07 -8.27 12.48
C SER A 143 0.96 -7.22 12.47
N THR A 144 1.15 -6.16 11.70
CA THR A 144 0.25 -5.01 11.62
C THR A 144 -0.04 -4.66 10.17
N ALA A 145 -1.32 -4.48 9.85
CA ALA A 145 -1.77 -3.88 8.60
C ALA A 145 -2.39 -2.51 8.88
N SER A 146 -1.87 -1.47 8.23
CA SER A 146 -2.43 -0.12 8.24
C SER A 146 -2.92 0.24 6.84
N TRP A 147 -4.08 0.87 6.81
CA TRP A 147 -4.75 1.35 5.61
C TRP A 147 -5.27 2.76 5.84
N PHE A 148 -5.10 3.60 4.82
CA PHE A 148 -5.73 4.91 4.75
C PHE A 148 -6.40 5.06 3.38
N GLY A 149 -7.70 5.36 3.39
CA GLY A 149 -8.52 5.55 2.21
C GLY A 149 -9.99 5.74 2.57
N SER A 150 -10.88 5.66 1.58
CA SER A 150 -12.32 5.72 1.79
C SER A 150 -12.96 4.34 1.78
N TYR A 151 -13.74 4.03 2.81
CA TYR A 151 -14.50 2.77 2.87
C TYR A 151 -15.71 2.80 1.92
N GLN A 152 -16.06 3.98 1.38
CA GLN A 152 -17.20 4.18 0.50
C GLN A 152 -16.88 3.86 -0.97
N GLY A 153 -15.65 3.44 -1.27
CA GLY A 153 -15.20 3.00 -2.59
C GLY A 153 -14.18 3.95 -3.21
N ASN A 154 -13.98 3.81 -4.53
CA ASN A 154 -12.80 4.34 -5.23
C ASN A 154 -13.12 5.41 -6.28
N GLY A 155 -14.20 6.17 -6.10
CA GLY A 155 -14.57 7.27 -6.99
C GLY A 155 -13.75 8.54 -6.77
N ASP A 156 -13.76 9.44 -7.76
CA ASP A 156 -12.90 10.63 -7.85
C ASP A 156 -12.91 11.53 -6.61
N GLN A 157 -14.04 11.62 -5.90
CA GLN A 157 -14.13 12.38 -4.64
C GLN A 157 -13.23 11.85 -3.51
N TRP A 158 -12.66 10.64 -3.66
CA TRP A 158 -11.79 9.98 -2.70
C TRP A 158 -10.32 9.96 -3.13
N HIS A 159 -9.94 10.69 -4.19
CA HIS A 159 -8.54 10.85 -4.56
C HIS A 159 -7.76 11.53 -3.43
N ASN A 160 -6.62 10.96 -3.06
CA ASN A 160 -5.73 11.54 -2.04
C ASN A 160 -4.55 12.27 -2.69
N GLN A 161 -4.86 13.19 -3.60
CA GLN A 161 -3.93 14.09 -4.29
C GLN A 161 -4.39 15.52 -4.10
N ASP A 162 -3.46 16.45 -3.91
CA ASP A 162 -3.72 17.87 -3.68
C ASP A 162 -4.69 18.16 -2.53
N ILE A 163 -4.66 17.35 -1.47
CA ILE A 163 -5.54 17.49 -0.31
C ILE A 163 -4.81 18.07 0.90
N THR A 164 -5.57 18.67 1.82
CA THR A 164 -5.06 19.14 3.12
C THR A 164 -5.73 18.37 4.24
N ILE A 165 -4.94 17.67 5.07
CA ILE A 165 -5.42 16.95 6.24
C ILE A 165 -4.80 17.58 7.47
N ASN A 166 -5.64 18.04 8.40
CA ASN A 166 -5.20 18.68 9.65
C ASN A 166 -4.18 19.83 9.43
N GLY A 167 -4.40 20.65 8.40
CA GLY A 167 -3.52 21.79 8.06
C GLY A 167 -2.23 21.41 7.33
N VAL A 168 -1.96 20.14 7.07
CA VAL A 168 -0.83 19.68 6.27
C VAL A 168 -1.28 19.39 4.85
N TYR A 169 -0.67 20.06 3.87
CA TYR A 169 -0.91 19.82 2.45
C TYR A 169 -0.13 18.60 1.95
N TYR A 170 -0.80 17.76 1.17
CA TYR A 170 -0.25 16.57 0.54
C TYR A 170 -0.47 16.67 -0.97
N PRO A 171 0.59 16.81 -1.79
CA PRO A 171 0.44 16.76 -3.25
C PRO A 171 -0.01 15.37 -3.72
N SER A 172 0.44 14.32 -3.03
CA SER A 172 0.01 12.94 -3.21
C SER A 172 0.28 12.20 -1.90
N ILE A 173 -0.65 11.32 -1.50
CA ILE A 173 -0.49 10.46 -0.31
C ILE A 173 -0.09 9.05 -0.75
N ASP A 174 1.13 8.63 -0.46
CA ASP A 174 1.65 7.29 -0.69
C ASP A 174 1.61 6.42 0.57
N GLY A 175 1.73 5.10 0.38
CA GLY A 175 1.74 4.12 1.45
C GLY A 175 2.70 4.41 2.60
N ASN A 176 3.82 5.09 2.38
CA ASN A 176 4.81 5.40 3.43
C ASN A 176 4.46 6.62 4.31
N GLN A 177 3.48 7.44 3.91
CA GLN A 177 3.07 8.64 4.63
C GLN A 177 2.08 8.29 5.73
N LEU A 178 0.77 8.42 5.49
CA LEU A 178 -0.22 8.25 6.55
C LEU A 178 -0.31 6.79 7.02
N ALA A 179 -0.50 5.84 6.12
CA ALA A 179 -0.55 4.42 6.47
C ALA A 179 0.80 3.94 7.08
N GLY A 180 1.92 4.37 6.51
CA GLY A 180 3.26 4.06 7.03
C GLY A 180 3.49 4.60 8.44
N SER A 181 3.12 5.86 8.69
CA SER A 181 3.25 6.49 10.01
C SER A 181 2.33 5.85 11.05
N GLN A 182 1.09 5.51 10.68
CA GLN A 182 0.16 4.77 11.54
C GLN A 182 0.70 3.39 11.90
N TRP A 183 1.20 2.64 10.92
CA TRP A 183 1.83 1.34 11.12
C TRP A 183 3.02 1.46 12.09
N ALA A 184 3.93 2.40 11.86
CA ALA A 184 5.08 2.62 12.72
C ALA A 184 4.69 3.01 14.15
N ALA A 185 3.66 3.84 14.32
CA ALA A 185 3.16 4.24 15.63
C ALA A 185 2.70 3.03 16.46
N VAL A 186 1.95 2.10 15.83
CA VAL A 186 1.50 0.86 16.49
C VAL A 186 2.69 -0.04 16.84
N MET A 187 3.58 -0.29 15.88
CA MET A 187 4.74 -1.16 16.09
C MET A 187 5.67 -0.61 17.20
N ASN A 188 5.94 0.69 17.19
CA ASN A 188 6.77 1.36 18.19
C ASN A 188 6.13 1.31 19.59
N ALA A 189 4.82 1.52 19.68
CA ALA A 189 4.10 1.47 20.96
C ALA A 189 4.09 0.06 21.57
N ALA A 190 4.13 -0.98 20.73
CA ALA A 190 4.08 -2.37 21.16
C ALA A 190 5.45 -3.04 21.33
N ALA A 191 6.56 -2.38 20.95
CA ALA A 191 7.92 -2.95 20.97
C ALA A 191 8.37 -3.49 22.34
N GLY A 192 7.86 -2.91 23.44
CA GLY A 192 8.16 -3.37 24.81
C GLY A 192 7.39 -4.62 25.25
N SER A 193 6.28 -4.93 24.60
CA SER A 193 5.41 -6.09 24.94
C SER A 193 5.78 -7.34 24.14
N TYR A 194 6.45 -7.16 23.00
CA TYR A 194 6.79 -8.22 22.06
C TYR A 194 8.21 -8.03 21.56
N ALA A 195 9.19 -8.47 22.37
CA ALA A 195 10.60 -8.37 22.01
C ALA A 195 10.87 -9.17 20.72
N PRO A 196 11.30 -8.50 19.62
CA PRO A 196 11.51 -9.19 18.36
C PRO A 196 12.84 -9.94 18.36
N ALA A 197 12.85 -11.12 17.76
CA ALA A 197 14.04 -11.84 17.38
C ALA A 197 14.60 -11.27 16.06
N PRO A 198 15.91 -11.41 15.79
CA PRO A 198 16.48 -11.07 14.50
C PRO A 198 15.81 -11.81 13.35
N LEU A 199 15.73 -11.17 12.18
CA LEU A 199 15.20 -11.80 10.98
C LEU A 199 16.06 -13.01 10.57
N THR A 200 15.41 -14.09 10.14
CA THR A 200 16.10 -15.28 9.65
C THR A 200 16.70 -14.99 8.28
N ALA A 201 18.01 -15.20 8.12
CA ALA A 201 18.67 -15.08 6.83
C ALA A 201 18.18 -16.18 5.86
N PRO A 202 17.91 -15.84 4.59
CA PRO A 202 17.54 -16.84 3.59
C PRO A 202 18.75 -17.70 3.19
N PRO A 203 18.54 -18.89 2.62
CA PRO A 203 19.63 -19.68 2.04
C PRO A 203 20.38 -18.89 0.96
N ALA A 204 21.71 -19.03 0.91
CA ALA A 204 22.56 -18.31 -0.05
C ALA A 204 22.13 -18.50 -1.51
N ALA A 205 21.58 -19.67 -1.86
CA ALA A 205 21.05 -19.96 -3.19
C ALA A 205 19.91 -19.01 -3.63
N MET A 206 19.14 -18.46 -2.69
CA MET A 206 18.09 -17.46 -2.97
C MET A 206 18.64 -16.05 -3.15
N LEU A 207 19.88 -15.79 -2.70
CA LEU A 207 20.56 -14.50 -2.82
C LEU A 207 21.42 -14.41 -4.09
N SER A 208 21.72 -15.55 -4.71
CA SER A 208 22.42 -15.61 -5.99
C SER A 208 21.64 -14.85 -7.07
N GLN A 209 22.32 -14.02 -7.85
CA GLN A 209 21.73 -13.37 -9.01
C GLN A 209 21.21 -14.46 -9.96
N THR A 210 19.88 -14.52 -10.13
CA THR A 210 19.32 -15.17 -11.32
C THR A 210 19.74 -14.33 -12.52
N ALA A 211 20.19 -14.98 -13.60
CA ALA A 211 20.62 -14.29 -14.80
C ALA A 211 19.56 -13.26 -15.24
N PRO A 212 19.96 -12.07 -15.74
CA PRO A 212 19.02 -11.11 -16.30
C PRO A 212 18.10 -11.80 -17.32
N LEU A 213 16.82 -11.44 -17.33
CA LEU A 213 15.92 -11.89 -18.38
C LEU A 213 16.41 -11.35 -19.73
N VAL A 214 16.79 -12.26 -20.62
CA VAL A 214 17.08 -11.95 -22.01
C VAL A 214 15.90 -12.41 -22.86
N ALA A 215 15.23 -11.46 -23.50
CA ALA A 215 14.14 -11.71 -24.45
C ALA A 215 14.58 -12.75 -25.50
N GLY A 216 13.82 -13.84 -25.64
CA GLY A 216 14.12 -14.92 -26.59
C GLY A 216 15.17 -15.96 -26.18
N SER A 217 15.83 -15.81 -25.02
CA SER A 217 16.77 -16.83 -24.48
C SER A 217 16.21 -17.49 -23.23
N ASN A 218 15.77 -16.68 -22.28
CA ASN A 218 15.28 -17.12 -20.97
C ASN A 218 13.89 -16.53 -20.69
N ASP A 219 13.22 -16.09 -21.77
CA ASP A 219 11.92 -15.43 -21.75
C ASP A 219 10.79 -16.46 -21.85
N PRO A 220 9.92 -16.58 -20.83
CA PRO A 220 8.77 -17.47 -20.84
C PRO A 220 7.73 -17.13 -21.94
N MET A 221 7.85 -15.99 -22.63
CA MET A 221 7.00 -15.63 -23.78
C MET A 221 7.47 -16.18 -25.14
N ALA A 222 8.57 -16.95 -25.20
CA ALA A 222 9.00 -17.67 -26.39
C ALA A 222 7.99 -18.76 -26.77
N GLY A 223 6.88 -18.35 -27.40
CA GLY A 223 5.75 -19.22 -27.79
C GLY A 223 4.40 -18.51 -27.87
N SER A 224 4.27 -17.27 -27.41
CA SER A 224 2.97 -16.56 -27.34
C SER A 224 2.50 -15.94 -28.67
N GLY A 225 3.33 -15.94 -29.72
CA GLY A 225 2.97 -15.38 -31.03
C GLY A 225 2.72 -13.85 -31.04
N VAL A 226 2.94 -13.17 -29.91
CA VAL A 226 2.86 -11.71 -29.80
C VAL A 226 4.25 -11.14 -30.15
N PRO A 227 4.39 -10.28 -31.17
CA PRO A 227 5.67 -9.65 -31.48
C PRO A 227 6.15 -8.82 -30.29
N ALA A 228 7.38 -9.06 -29.85
CA ALA A 228 8.03 -8.18 -28.87
C ALA A 228 8.17 -6.78 -29.48
N PRO A 229 7.85 -5.70 -28.75
CA PRO A 229 8.21 -4.35 -29.17
C PRO A 229 9.74 -4.28 -29.36
N PRO A 230 10.24 -3.63 -30.42
CA PRO A 230 11.68 -3.54 -30.64
C PRO A 230 12.35 -2.85 -29.47
N VAL A 231 13.37 -3.51 -28.91
CA VAL A 231 14.25 -2.95 -27.88
C VAL A 231 15.06 -1.84 -28.55
N GLN A 232 14.76 -0.58 -28.26
CA GLN A 232 15.70 0.50 -28.52
C GLN A 232 16.85 0.36 -27.52
N GLN A 233 18.03 -0.03 -28.01
CA GLN A 233 19.27 0.12 -27.24
C GLN A 233 19.45 1.60 -26.87
N PRO A 234 19.94 1.92 -25.66
CA PRO A 234 20.38 3.27 -25.35
C PRO A 234 21.54 3.62 -26.29
N ASN A 235 21.33 4.58 -27.19
CA ASN A 235 22.44 5.17 -27.91
C ASN A 235 23.32 5.93 -26.91
N THR A 236 24.49 5.37 -26.61
CA THR A 236 25.62 6.12 -26.07
C THR A 236 26.19 6.95 -27.21
N GLY A 237 25.60 8.14 -27.42
CA GLY A 237 26.05 9.11 -28.41
C GLY A 237 25.64 10.51 -27.96
N ASP A 238 26.64 11.26 -27.49
CA ASP A 238 26.71 12.70 -27.33
C ASP A 238 25.53 13.41 -26.64
N ALA A 239 25.74 13.68 -25.34
CA ALA A 239 24.98 14.67 -24.60
C ALA A 239 25.24 16.09 -25.18
N GLN A 240 24.42 16.49 -26.14
CA GLN A 240 24.11 17.91 -26.34
C GLN A 240 22.90 18.26 -25.47
N THR A 241 23.15 19.08 -24.45
CA THR A 241 22.14 19.75 -23.64
C THR A 241 21.19 20.56 -24.53
N GLN A 242 19.98 20.05 -24.76
CA GLN A 242 18.85 20.87 -25.17
C GLN A 242 18.00 21.18 -23.92
N ALA A 243 17.90 22.47 -23.61
CA ALA A 243 17.03 23.00 -22.57
C ALA A 243 15.55 22.68 -22.88
N PRO A 244 14.68 22.52 -21.86
CA PRO A 244 13.27 22.29 -22.09
C PRO A 244 12.64 23.43 -22.88
N ALA A 245 11.90 23.10 -23.95
CA ALA A 245 11.09 24.05 -24.69
C ALA A 245 9.99 24.63 -23.79
N ALA A 246 9.85 25.95 -23.81
CA ALA A 246 8.77 26.67 -23.11
C ALA A 246 7.39 26.22 -23.63
N PRO A 247 6.36 26.17 -22.76
CA PRO A 247 5.02 25.76 -23.17
C PRO A 247 4.44 26.73 -24.21
N THR A 248 3.90 26.15 -25.28
CA THR A 248 3.22 26.82 -26.38
C THR A 248 2.01 27.62 -25.89
N GLN A 249 1.93 28.89 -26.29
CA GLN A 249 0.85 29.80 -25.94
C GLN A 249 -0.51 29.31 -26.45
N ALA A 250 -1.52 29.35 -25.57
CA ALA A 250 -2.92 29.19 -25.94
C ALA A 250 -3.43 30.37 -26.82
N PRO A 251 -4.43 30.18 -27.68
CA PRO A 251 -4.95 31.25 -28.54
C PRO A 251 -5.55 32.39 -27.73
N ALA A 252 -5.25 33.63 -28.12
CA ALA A 252 -5.74 34.85 -27.48
C ALA A 252 -7.27 34.96 -27.54
N THR A 253 -7.91 35.05 -26.38
CA THR A 253 -9.28 35.55 -26.23
C THR A 253 -9.28 37.08 -26.27
N GLN A 254 -10.12 37.65 -27.13
CA GLN A 254 -10.30 39.10 -27.26
C GLN A 254 -10.95 39.68 -26.00
N ALA A 255 -10.38 40.78 -25.50
CA ALA A 255 -10.90 41.53 -24.37
C ALA A 255 -12.18 42.32 -24.73
N PRO A 256 -13.23 42.33 -23.88
CA PRO A 256 -14.34 43.28 -24.02
C PRO A 256 -13.91 44.69 -23.62
N ALA A 257 -14.43 45.68 -24.35
CA ALA A 257 -14.16 47.10 -24.16
C ALA A 257 -14.55 47.63 -22.76
N THR A 258 -13.70 48.49 -22.21
CA THR A 258 -13.85 49.24 -20.97
C THR A 258 -15.05 50.19 -20.98
N GLN A 259 -15.94 50.09 -19.99
CA GLN A 259 -16.90 51.14 -19.63
C GLN A 259 -16.32 52.02 -18.51
N ALA A 260 -16.62 53.31 -18.57
CA ALA A 260 -16.07 54.37 -17.71
C ALA A 260 -16.58 54.32 -16.24
N PRO A 261 -15.87 54.95 -15.27
CA PRO A 261 -16.15 54.80 -13.84
C PRO A 261 -17.38 55.58 -13.38
N VAL A 262 -18.19 54.97 -12.52
CA VAL A 262 -19.28 55.63 -11.79
C VAL A 262 -18.75 56.12 -10.43
N THR A 263 -18.90 57.41 -10.16
CA THR A 263 -18.50 58.07 -8.89
C THR A 263 -19.30 57.57 -7.67
N PRO A 264 -18.69 57.44 -6.47
CA PRO A 264 -19.42 57.09 -5.25
C PRO A 264 -20.15 58.30 -4.65
N LYS A 265 -21.39 58.09 -4.18
CA LYS A 265 -22.13 59.07 -3.37
C LYS A 265 -21.99 58.74 -1.88
N ALA A 266 -21.74 59.76 -1.07
CA ALA A 266 -21.44 59.71 0.36
C ALA A 266 -22.58 59.18 1.26
N PRO A 267 -22.30 58.73 2.49
CA PRO A 267 -23.27 58.14 3.41
C PRO A 267 -24.01 59.21 4.25
N VAL A 268 -25.28 58.97 4.57
CA VAL A 268 -26.05 59.76 5.55
C VAL A 268 -26.60 58.84 6.64
N THR A 269 -26.35 59.23 7.88
CA THR A 269 -26.68 58.57 9.15
C THR A 269 -28.05 58.97 9.74
N LYS A 270 -28.65 57.99 10.47
CA LYS A 270 -29.52 58.05 11.69
C LYS A 270 -30.95 58.65 11.62
N GLY A 271 -31.91 57.89 12.19
CA GLY A 271 -33.09 58.43 12.90
C GLY A 271 -34.38 57.59 12.87
N GLU A 272 -34.68 56.87 13.95
CA GLU A 272 -35.96 56.24 14.40
C GLU A 272 -37.11 57.27 14.69
N PRO A 273 -38.33 56.94 15.22
CA PRO A 273 -39.21 55.74 15.15
C PRO A 273 -40.77 56.03 15.02
N VAL A 274 -41.58 54.95 15.10
CA VAL A 274 -43.00 54.81 15.59
C VAL A 274 -44.20 55.17 14.65
N LYS A 275 -45.10 54.20 14.38
CA LYS A 275 -46.47 54.11 14.98
C LYS A 275 -47.32 52.91 14.52
N LYS A 276 -48.01 52.33 15.52
CA LYS A 276 -49.07 51.31 15.49
C LYS A 276 -50.39 51.79 14.85
N LYS A 277 -51.23 50.78 14.54
CA LYS A 277 -52.71 50.71 14.37
C LYS A 277 -53.12 50.47 12.91
N GLY A 278 -53.98 49.50 12.59
CA GLY A 278 -54.78 48.61 13.44
C GLY A 278 -55.36 47.45 12.63
#